data_AF-N9TPG4-F1
#
_entry.id   AF-N9TPG4-F1
#
_cell.length_a   1.000
_cell.length_b   1.000
_cell.length_c   1.000
_cell.angle_alpha   90.00
_cell.angle_beta   90.00
_cell.angle_gamma   90.00
#
_symmetry.space_group_name_H-M   'P 1'
#
loop_
_entity.id
_entity.type
_entity.pdbx_description
1 polymer ?
#
loop_
_entity_poly.entity_id
_entity_poly.type
_entity_poly.pdbx_seq_one_letter_code
_entity_poly.pdbx_strand_id
1 'polypeptide(L)'
;MESECKTYNIPIELTQQEINIFKVLNNTKQYFNLSCTVRVVGGWVRDKILKKNSHDIDITSEGISGVQFAQYVTQYLQLQGINTKLLTNREQTEHLQTATTTICELPIDFGSPRAEEYKDNSRIPEIRKGSIYEDCIRRDFTINCLFYRIEDGMIEDYTNGYEDLVNKIIRTPIDPIQSFTDDPLRVFRGIRFSAKYGFKIEDNTLNAMTNPTVLRGMNKIKKSRRTPELNNILISSHPSYGFHVFQYCHLLKEILITEESNECNWEMVQLNSVPLMYCCEEVFNSINQVKDDTDMLKHLLLTALCYSFKNDTFLLKKKELPMIPNIIIEGLKFTSKEREKVDNIIEGVNLLNQHNCKCERLYYGRSMLKSKEMWKASIILYCCLNSHFTIPSYPNINFKIQIEPNLLQTVQHHFDLIYQLQLDNIWLITPAINGSQITQLYQTKKGKWVSTAINSLIEYQISNPTYTLESCKEFLLQHQFDKY
;
A
#
# COMPACT_ATOMS: atom_id res chain seq x y z
N MET A 1 -28.50 -11.17 -22.78
CA MET A 1 -28.45 -12.64 -22.78
C MET A 1 -27.68 -13.03 -21.54
N GLU A 2 -28.28 -13.77 -20.62
CA GLU A 2 -27.53 -14.39 -19.53
C GLU A 2 -26.47 -15.30 -20.17
N SER A 3 -25.20 -15.13 -19.80
CA SER A 3 -24.15 -16.08 -20.18
C SER A 3 -24.42 -17.42 -19.50
N GLU A 4 -24.28 -18.51 -20.24
CA GLU A 4 -24.39 -19.86 -19.68
C GLU A 4 -23.32 -20.04 -18.58
N CYS A 5 -23.74 -20.51 -17.40
CA CYS A 5 -22.84 -20.75 -16.28
C CYS A 5 -21.87 -21.88 -16.61
N LYS A 6 -20.57 -21.59 -16.59
CA LYS A 6 -19.53 -22.62 -16.68
C LYS A 6 -19.29 -23.19 -15.29
N THR A 7 -19.16 -24.51 -15.20
CA THR A 7 -18.77 -25.20 -13.97
C THR A 7 -17.42 -25.87 -14.14
N TYR A 8 -16.58 -25.76 -13.11
CA TYR A 8 -15.24 -26.35 -13.10
C TYR A 8 -15.05 -27.21 -11.86
N ASN A 9 -14.48 -28.39 -12.05
CA ASN A 9 -13.98 -29.24 -10.96
C ASN A 9 -12.49 -28.97 -10.76
N ILE A 10 -12.17 -27.88 -10.05
CA ILE A 10 -10.79 -27.45 -9.82
C ILE A 10 -10.36 -27.95 -8.44
N PRO A 11 -9.22 -28.65 -8.32
CA PRO A 11 -8.71 -29.06 -7.02
C PRO A 11 -8.41 -27.84 -6.14
N ILE A 12 -9.19 -27.66 -5.07
CA ILE A 12 -8.93 -26.67 -4.01
C ILE A 12 -8.44 -27.41 -2.77
N GLU A 13 -7.25 -27.03 -2.30
CA GLU A 13 -6.72 -27.53 -1.03
C GLU A 13 -7.35 -26.77 0.12
N LEU A 14 -8.17 -27.43 0.94
CA LEU A 14 -8.80 -26.83 2.12
C LEU A 14 -7.94 -27.05 3.36
N THR A 15 -7.83 -26.02 4.20
CA THR A 15 -7.26 -26.17 5.55
C THR A 15 -8.19 -26.99 6.44
N GLN A 16 -7.66 -27.54 7.52
CA GLN A 16 -8.49 -28.28 8.48
C GLN A 16 -9.61 -27.40 9.07
N GLN A 17 -9.34 -26.11 9.29
CA GLN A 17 -10.33 -25.15 9.77
C GLN A 17 -11.45 -24.95 8.73
N GLU A 18 -11.11 -24.75 7.45
CA GLU A 18 -12.08 -24.61 6.36
C GLU A 18 -12.94 -25.88 6.19
N ILE A 19 -12.33 -27.06 6.25
CA ILE A 19 -13.05 -28.34 6.21
C ILE A 19 -14.07 -28.41 7.35
N ASN A 20 -13.69 -28.02 8.56
CA ASN A 20 -14.58 -28.05 9.71
C ASN A 20 -15.71 -27.03 9.57
N ILE A 21 -15.42 -25.82 9.08
CA ILE A 21 -16.43 -24.80 8.78
C ILE A 21 -17.44 -25.33 7.76
N PHE A 22 -16.99 -25.87 6.63
CA PHE A 22 -17.90 -26.38 5.59
C PHE A 22 -18.71 -27.60 6.05
N LYS A 23 -18.14 -28.44 6.91
CA LYS A 23 -18.90 -29.51 7.59
C LYS A 23 -20.02 -28.93 8.45
N VAL A 24 -19.76 -27.88 9.25
CA VAL A 24 -20.81 -27.21 10.04
C VAL A 24 -21.92 -26.67 9.14
N LEU A 25 -21.57 -26.01 8.03
CA LEU A 25 -22.56 -25.47 7.09
C LEU A 25 -23.41 -26.58 6.46
N ASN A 26 -22.78 -27.65 5.97
CA ASN A 26 -23.49 -28.79 5.38
C ASN A 26 -24.37 -29.54 6.40
N ASN A 27 -23.86 -29.77 7.61
CA ASN A 27 -24.64 -30.41 8.68
C ASN A 27 -25.84 -29.56 9.10
N THR A 28 -25.69 -28.23 9.12
CA THR A 28 -26.80 -27.31 9.39
C THR A 28 -27.92 -27.50 8.36
N LYS A 29 -27.57 -27.55 7.07
CA LYS A 29 -28.55 -27.80 6.00
C LYS A 29 -29.28 -29.13 6.18
N GLN A 30 -28.54 -30.20 6.48
CA GLN A 30 -29.09 -31.54 6.67
C GLN A 30 -30.00 -31.61 7.90
N TYR A 31 -29.56 -31.06 9.04
CA TYR A 31 -30.29 -31.10 10.30
C TYR A 31 -31.64 -30.37 10.23
N PHE A 32 -31.67 -29.20 9.58
CA PHE A 32 -32.89 -28.41 9.41
C PHE A 32 -33.65 -28.68 8.10
N ASN A 33 -33.21 -29.67 7.31
CA ASN A 33 -33.80 -30.03 6.02
C ASN A 33 -33.96 -28.83 5.06
N LEU A 34 -32.92 -28.00 4.95
CA LEU A 34 -32.96 -26.76 4.18
C LEU A 34 -32.70 -27.04 2.69
N SER A 35 -33.70 -26.70 1.85
CA SER A 35 -33.56 -26.73 0.40
C SER A 35 -32.93 -25.42 -0.11
N CYS A 36 -31.63 -25.28 0.09
CA CYS A 36 -30.85 -24.14 -0.39
C CYS A 36 -29.50 -24.58 -0.99
N THR A 37 -28.90 -23.70 -1.79
CA THR A 37 -27.52 -23.86 -2.27
C THR A 37 -26.63 -22.84 -1.59
N VAL A 38 -25.50 -23.28 -1.04
CA VAL A 38 -24.60 -22.44 -0.26
C VAL A 38 -23.26 -22.33 -0.98
N ARG A 39 -22.79 -21.10 -1.16
CA ARG A 39 -21.59 -20.79 -1.92
C ARG A 39 -20.64 -19.95 -1.10
N VAL A 40 -19.35 -20.24 -1.18
CA VAL A 40 -18.30 -19.30 -0.82
C VAL A 40 -18.04 -18.40 -2.02
N VAL A 41 -17.86 -17.10 -1.82
CA VAL A 41 -17.74 -16.12 -2.91
C VAL A 41 -16.54 -15.19 -2.75
N GLY A 42 -16.23 -14.44 -3.81
CA GLY A 42 -15.32 -13.31 -3.73
C GLY A 42 -13.86 -13.70 -3.56
N GLY A 43 -13.18 -13.04 -2.63
CA GLY A 43 -11.72 -13.10 -2.48
C GLY A 43 -11.19 -14.49 -2.15
N TRP A 44 -11.94 -15.26 -1.35
CA TRP A 44 -11.55 -16.62 -0.97
C TRP A 44 -11.39 -17.53 -2.19
N VAL A 45 -12.39 -17.60 -3.08
CA VAL A 45 -12.36 -18.52 -4.24
C VAL A 45 -11.15 -18.22 -5.13
N ARG A 46 -10.93 -16.95 -5.44
CA ARG A 46 -9.75 -16.48 -6.20
C ARG A 46 -8.45 -16.92 -5.55
N ASP A 47 -8.29 -16.64 -4.25
CA ASP A 47 -7.04 -16.86 -3.54
C ASP A 47 -6.75 -18.36 -3.41
N LYS A 48 -7.77 -19.21 -3.19
CA LYS A 48 -7.64 -20.67 -3.19
C LYS A 48 -7.18 -21.22 -4.54
N ILE A 49 -7.75 -20.75 -5.66
CA ILE A 49 -7.30 -21.16 -7.00
C ILE A 49 -5.85 -20.74 -7.24
N LEU A 50 -5.44 -19.59 -6.72
CA LEU A 50 -4.04 -19.12 -6.75
C LEU A 50 -3.12 -19.82 -5.73
N LYS A 51 -3.60 -20.83 -5.02
CA LYS A 51 -2.87 -21.56 -3.96
C LYS A 51 -2.36 -20.65 -2.85
N LYS A 52 -3.15 -19.62 -2.52
CA LYS A 52 -2.90 -18.70 -1.41
C LYS A 52 -3.90 -18.99 -0.29
N ASN A 53 -3.49 -18.72 0.94
CA ASN A 53 -4.40 -18.74 2.08
C ASN A 53 -5.31 -17.50 2.06
N SER A 54 -6.57 -17.69 2.44
CA SER A 54 -7.52 -16.60 2.68
C SER A 54 -8.23 -16.89 4.00
N HIS A 55 -8.43 -15.84 4.79
CA HIS A 55 -9.19 -15.90 6.05
C HIS A 55 -10.55 -15.20 5.92
N ASP A 56 -10.87 -14.71 4.73
CA ASP A 56 -12.06 -13.89 4.45
C ASP A 56 -13.08 -14.77 3.73
N ILE A 57 -13.91 -15.49 4.49
CA ILE A 57 -14.93 -16.42 3.96
C ILE A 57 -16.28 -15.70 3.93
N ASP A 58 -16.65 -15.26 2.74
CA ASP A 58 -17.98 -14.73 2.43
C ASP A 58 -18.90 -15.86 1.93
N ILE A 59 -20.05 -16.01 2.56
CA ILE A 59 -21.08 -16.98 2.20
C ILE A 59 -22.27 -16.28 1.55
N THR A 60 -22.73 -16.82 0.42
CA THR A 60 -24.05 -16.48 -0.15
C THR A 60 -24.93 -17.72 -0.23
N SER A 61 -26.22 -17.57 0.05
CA SER A 61 -27.19 -18.66 -0.01
C SER A 61 -28.33 -18.35 -0.98
N GLU A 62 -28.69 -19.34 -1.79
CA GLU A 62 -29.82 -19.30 -2.72
C GLU A 62 -30.95 -20.21 -2.22
N GLY A 63 -32.19 -19.74 -2.28
CA GLY A 63 -33.37 -20.41 -1.71
C GLY A 63 -33.73 -19.97 -0.29
N ILE A 64 -32.79 -19.40 0.45
CA ILE A 64 -32.97 -18.81 1.78
C ILE A 64 -32.12 -17.54 1.90
N SER A 65 -32.52 -16.55 2.71
CA SER A 65 -31.66 -15.37 2.93
C SER A 65 -30.43 -15.73 3.74
N GLY A 66 -29.31 -15.02 3.50
CA GLY A 66 -28.06 -15.23 4.24
C GLY A 66 -28.23 -15.07 5.75
N VAL A 67 -29.05 -14.11 6.18
CA VAL A 67 -29.36 -13.90 7.61
C VAL A 67 -30.12 -15.08 8.20
N GLN A 68 -31.14 -15.58 7.51
CA GLN A 68 -31.90 -16.74 7.96
C GLN A 68 -31.00 -17.98 8.02
N PHE A 69 -30.13 -18.17 7.02
CA PHE A 69 -29.17 -19.27 7.06
C PHE A 69 -28.20 -19.13 8.23
N ALA A 70 -27.66 -17.94 8.49
CA ALA A 70 -26.78 -17.68 9.63
C ALA A 70 -27.47 -17.89 10.99
N GLN A 71 -28.79 -17.64 11.09
CA GLN A 71 -29.59 -17.99 12.27
C GLN A 71 -29.63 -19.51 12.48
N TYR A 72 -29.90 -20.29 11.43
CA TYR A 72 -29.86 -21.75 11.51
C TYR A 72 -28.47 -22.28 11.88
N VAL A 73 -27.40 -21.71 11.30
CA VAL A 73 -26.01 -22.09 11.64
C VAL A 73 -25.71 -21.81 13.11
N THR A 74 -26.11 -20.65 13.61
CA THR A 74 -25.94 -20.27 15.03
C THR A 74 -26.72 -21.22 15.94
N GLN A 75 -27.96 -21.53 15.58
CA GLN A 75 -28.80 -22.47 16.33
C GLN A 75 -28.19 -23.89 16.32
N TYR A 76 -27.69 -24.36 15.19
CA TYR A 76 -27.02 -25.65 15.08
C TYR A 76 -25.80 -25.72 16.00
N LEU A 77 -24.94 -24.69 15.98
CA LEU A 77 -23.76 -24.62 16.84
C LEU A 77 -24.13 -24.64 18.33
N GLN A 78 -25.16 -23.90 18.74
CA GLN A 78 -25.66 -23.91 20.11
C GLN A 78 -26.17 -25.29 20.53
N LEU A 79 -26.87 -26.01 19.64
CA LEU A 79 -27.29 -27.40 19.88
C LEU A 79 -26.11 -28.37 20.03
N GLN A 80 -24.97 -28.08 19.40
CA GLN A 80 -23.72 -28.83 19.59
C GLN A 80 -22.93 -28.40 20.85
N GLY A 81 -23.49 -27.52 21.69
CA GLY A 81 -22.82 -27.00 22.88
C GLY A 81 -21.77 -25.91 22.60
N ILE A 82 -21.72 -25.38 21.38
CA ILE A 82 -20.81 -24.31 20.98
C ILE A 82 -21.54 -22.97 21.15
N ASN A 83 -21.10 -22.17 22.12
CA ASN A 83 -21.66 -20.85 22.34
C ASN A 83 -21.11 -19.86 21.29
N THR A 84 -21.99 -19.39 20.40
CA THR A 84 -21.67 -18.37 19.39
C THR A 84 -22.79 -17.36 19.31
N LYS A 85 -22.45 -16.13 18.89
CA LYS A 85 -23.39 -15.02 18.78
C LYS A 85 -23.51 -14.58 17.33
N LEU A 86 -24.75 -14.47 16.88
CA LEU A 86 -25.08 -13.86 15.61
C LEU A 86 -25.03 -12.33 15.73
N LEU A 87 -24.22 -11.70 14.91
CA LEU A 87 -24.22 -10.26 14.69
C LEU A 87 -24.99 -9.98 13.40
N THR A 88 -25.94 -9.06 13.44
CA THR A 88 -26.77 -8.70 12.27
C THR A 88 -26.77 -7.19 12.12
N ASN A 89 -26.49 -6.70 10.91
CA ASN A 89 -26.60 -5.27 10.61
C ASN A 89 -28.07 -4.90 10.32
N ARG A 90 -28.88 -4.83 11.38
CA ARG A 90 -30.35 -4.58 11.30
C ARG A 90 -30.73 -3.17 10.83
N GLU A 91 -29.77 -2.25 10.78
CA GLU A 91 -29.98 -0.85 10.35
C GLU A 91 -30.07 -0.69 8.82
N GLN A 92 -29.90 -1.77 8.05
CA GLN A 92 -30.02 -1.75 6.59
C GLN A 92 -31.35 -2.39 6.13
N THR A 93 -31.79 -2.06 4.92
CA THR A 93 -33.02 -2.64 4.31
C THR A 93 -32.92 -4.17 4.27
N GLU A 94 -34.05 -4.89 4.23
CA GLU A 94 -34.11 -6.37 4.25
C GLU A 94 -33.17 -7.04 3.23
N HIS A 95 -32.95 -6.38 2.08
CA HIS A 95 -32.06 -6.84 0.99
C HIS A 95 -30.57 -6.54 1.19
N LEU A 96 -30.21 -5.75 2.20
CA LEU A 96 -28.85 -5.41 2.60
C LEU A 96 -28.41 -6.15 3.87
N GLN A 97 -29.34 -6.81 4.58
CA GLN A 97 -29.01 -7.46 5.83
C GLN A 97 -27.96 -8.54 5.59
N THR A 98 -26.80 -8.30 6.17
CA THR A 98 -25.73 -9.26 6.32
C THR A 98 -25.74 -9.73 7.76
N ALA A 99 -25.31 -10.98 7.94
CA ALA A 99 -25.11 -11.54 9.26
C ALA A 99 -23.70 -12.09 9.36
N THR A 100 -23.10 -11.93 10.53
CA THR A 100 -21.79 -12.48 10.83
C THR A 100 -21.94 -13.39 12.03
N THR A 101 -21.42 -14.62 11.93
CA THR A 101 -21.30 -15.51 13.10
C THR A 101 -19.92 -16.14 13.12
N THR A 102 -19.44 -16.50 14.31
CA THR A 102 -18.12 -17.12 14.46
C THR A 102 -18.25 -18.64 14.37
N ILE A 103 -17.49 -19.26 13.47
CA ILE A 103 -17.41 -20.71 13.27
C ILE A 103 -15.93 -21.10 13.34
N CYS A 104 -15.59 -22.04 14.21
CA CYS A 104 -14.19 -22.47 14.41
C CYS A 104 -13.23 -21.29 14.61
N GLU A 105 -13.60 -20.32 15.46
CA GLU A 105 -12.82 -19.10 15.76
C GLU A 105 -12.63 -18.12 14.58
N LEU A 106 -13.29 -18.37 13.44
CA LEU A 106 -13.27 -17.49 12.28
C LEU A 106 -14.62 -16.77 12.13
N PRO A 107 -14.63 -15.42 11.98
CA PRO A 107 -15.85 -14.71 11.60
C PRO A 107 -16.23 -15.08 10.16
N ILE A 108 -17.48 -15.50 9.97
CA ILE A 108 -18.03 -15.83 8.66
C ILE A 108 -19.16 -14.88 8.34
N ASP A 109 -19.07 -14.22 7.19
CA ASP A 109 -20.04 -13.26 6.70
C ASP A 109 -21.05 -13.95 5.78
N PHE A 110 -22.33 -13.68 6.02
CA PHE A 110 -23.46 -14.27 5.30
C PHE A 110 -24.24 -13.17 4.59
N GLY A 111 -24.32 -13.27 3.27
CA GLY A 111 -25.11 -12.43 2.40
C GLY A 111 -26.17 -13.21 1.62
N SER A 112 -27.03 -12.48 0.93
CA SER A 112 -27.93 -13.04 -0.08
C SER A 112 -27.53 -12.50 -1.45
N PRO A 113 -27.78 -13.25 -2.54
CA PRO A 113 -27.63 -12.71 -3.88
C PRO A 113 -28.51 -11.47 -4.06
N ARG A 114 -27.92 -10.40 -4.56
CA ARG A 114 -28.61 -9.11 -4.73
C ARG A 114 -28.29 -8.50 -6.07
N ALA A 115 -29.23 -7.74 -6.59
CA ALA A 115 -29.02 -6.86 -7.73
C ALA A 115 -28.87 -5.42 -7.23
N GLU A 116 -28.00 -4.67 -7.89
CA GLU A 116 -27.74 -3.26 -7.61
C GLU A 116 -28.13 -2.44 -8.84
N GLU A 117 -29.02 -1.47 -8.66
CA GLU A 117 -29.42 -0.53 -9.70
C GLU A 117 -28.93 0.87 -9.32
N TYR A 118 -28.04 1.43 -10.14
CA TYR A 118 -27.45 2.74 -9.91
C TYR A 118 -28.23 3.81 -10.67
N LYS A 119 -28.63 4.87 -9.96
CA LYS A 119 -29.23 6.06 -10.57
C LYS A 119 -28.14 7.07 -10.92
N ASP A 120 -28.30 7.82 -12.00
CA ASP A 120 -27.29 8.73 -12.59
C ASP A 120 -26.60 9.71 -11.61
N ASN A 121 -27.20 9.97 -10.44
CA ASN A 121 -26.68 10.88 -9.43
C ASN A 121 -26.39 10.26 -8.04
N SER A 122 -26.53 8.95 -7.86
CA SER A 122 -26.28 8.28 -6.57
C SER A 122 -25.22 7.19 -6.70
N ARG A 123 -24.17 7.28 -5.88
CA ARG A 123 -23.20 6.18 -5.69
C ARG A 123 -23.78 5.03 -4.84
N ILE A 124 -24.89 5.28 -4.16
CA ILE A 124 -25.59 4.27 -3.37
C ILE A 124 -26.64 3.67 -4.30
N PRO A 125 -26.52 2.39 -4.69
CA PRO A 125 -27.50 1.75 -5.55
C PRO A 125 -28.79 1.48 -4.78
N GLU A 126 -29.89 1.38 -5.51
CA GLU A 126 -31.09 0.71 -5.03
C GLU A 126 -30.85 -0.80 -5.08
N ILE A 127 -31.15 -1.48 -3.98
CA ILE A 127 -30.82 -2.89 -3.79
C ILE A 127 -32.11 -3.70 -3.69
N ARG A 128 -32.16 -4.76 -4.48
CA ARG A 128 -33.24 -5.76 -4.42
C ARG A 128 -32.66 -7.17 -4.36
N LYS A 129 -33.52 -8.13 -4.01
CA LYS A 129 -33.19 -9.56 -4.20
C LYS A 129 -32.81 -9.79 -5.66
N GLY A 130 -31.67 -10.45 -5.87
CA GLY A 130 -31.13 -10.74 -7.19
C GLY A 130 -30.91 -12.21 -7.43
N SER A 131 -30.66 -12.59 -8.68
CA SER A 131 -30.12 -13.90 -9.02
C SER A 131 -28.63 -14.00 -8.71
N ILE A 132 -28.06 -15.22 -8.78
CA ILE A 132 -26.60 -15.41 -8.68
C ILE A 132 -25.88 -14.66 -9.80
N TYR A 133 -26.45 -14.65 -11.01
CA TYR A 133 -25.90 -13.89 -12.13
C TYR A 133 -25.89 -12.38 -11.84
N GLU A 134 -26.97 -11.82 -11.30
CA GLU A 134 -27.04 -10.40 -10.92
C GLU A 134 -26.04 -10.06 -9.79
N ASP A 135 -25.87 -10.96 -8.81
CA ASP A 135 -24.85 -10.82 -7.76
C ASP A 135 -23.42 -10.91 -8.30
N CYS A 136 -23.24 -11.67 -9.37
CA CYS A 136 -21.97 -11.86 -10.06
C CYS A 136 -21.56 -10.59 -10.82
N ILE A 137 -22.44 -10.06 -11.68
CA ILE A 137 -22.11 -8.93 -12.56
C ILE A 137 -22.00 -7.58 -11.83
N ARG A 138 -22.56 -7.45 -10.63
CA ARG A 138 -22.38 -6.25 -9.78
C ARG A 138 -21.03 -6.19 -9.08
N ARG A 139 -20.20 -7.24 -9.16
CA ARG A 139 -18.87 -7.26 -8.53
C ARG A 139 -17.88 -6.45 -9.35
N ASP A 140 -16.69 -6.26 -8.79
CA ASP A 140 -15.70 -5.37 -9.37
C ASP A 140 -14.97 -5.97 -10.58
N PHE A 141 -14.48 -7.20 -10.47
CA PHE A 141 -13.69 -7.88 -11.49
C PHE A 141 -14.07 -9.35 -11.64
N THR A 142 -13.95 -9.89 -12.85
CA THR A 142 -14.27 -11.28 -13.21
C THR A 142 -13.62 -12.30 -12.29
N ILE A 143 -12.35 -12.08 -11.90
CA ILE A 143 -11.61 -12.93 -10.97
C ILE A 143 -12.22 -12.99 -9.55
N ASN A 144 -13.10 -12.05 -9.18
CA ASN A 144 -13.82 -12.00 -7.91
C ASN A 144 -15.30 -12.43 -8.06
N CYS A 145 -15.69 -12.85 -9.25
CA CYS A 145 -17.03 -13.30 -9.64
C CYS A 145 -17.16 -14.83 -9.63
N LEU A 146 -16.22 -15.54 -9.01
CA LEU A 146 -16.23 -16.99 -8.88
C LEU A 146 -16.96 -17.43 -7.62
N PHE A 147 -17.74 -18.51 -7.72
CA PHE A 147 -18.53 -19.06 -6.62
C PHE A 147 -18.14 -20.52 -6.39
N TYR A 148 -17.79 -20.89 -5.16
CA TYR A 148 -17.48 -22.26 -4.78
C TYR A 148 -18.65 -22.88 -4.04
N ARG A 149 -19.26 -23.95 -4.59
CA ARG A 149 -20.33 -24.69 -3.92
C ARG A 149 -19.76 -25.60 -2.83
N ILE A 150 -20.25 -25.46 -1.61
CA ILE A 150 -19.73 -26.22 -0.47
C ILE A 150 -20.19 -27.69 -0.46
N GLU A 151 -21.21 -28.02 -1.26
CA GLU A 151 -21.83 -29.35 -1.30
C GLU A 151 -21.00 -30.35 -2.10
N ASP A 152 -20.47 -29.92 -3.24
CA ASP A 152 -19.74 -30.77 -4.19
C ASP A 152 -18.38 -30.23 -4.63
N GLY A 153 -18.00 -29.03 -4.15
CA GLY A 153 -16.70 -28.42 -4.42
C GLY A 153 -16.53 -27.85 -5.82
N MET A 154 -17.60 -27.75 -6.62
CA MET A 154 -17.53 -27.16 -7.96
C MET A 154 -17.44 -25.64 -7.89
N ILE A 155 -16.75 -25.06 -8.87
CA ILE A 155 -16.69 -23.61 -9.09
C ILE A 155 -17.65 -23.23 -10.21
N GLU A 156 -18.50 -22.24 -9.96
CA GLU A 156 -19.41 -21.62 -10.93
C GLU A 156 -18.84 -20.28 -11.41
N ASP A 157 -18.90 -20.05 -12.71
CA ASP A 157 -18.36 -18.86 -13.38
C ASP A 157 -19.29 -18.39 -14.50
N TYR A 158 -19.79 -17.17 -14.36
CA TYR A 158 -20.67 -16.53 -15.34
C TYR A 158 -19.93 -15.49 -16.19
N THR A 159 -18.65 -15.22 -15.92
CA THR A 159 -17.93 -14.04 -16.44
C THR A 159 -16.58 -14.38 -17.09
N ASN A 160 -16.27 -15.66 -17.25
CA ASN A 160 -14.94 -16.17 -17.63
C ASN A 160 -13.84 -15.75 -16.63
N GLY A 161 -14.21 -15.57 -15.36
CA GLY A 161 -13.29 -15.21 -14.29
C GLY A 161 -12.20 -16.24 -14.05
N TYR A 162 -12.47 -17.54 -14.28
CA TYR A 162 -11.45 -18.57 -14.14
C TYR A 162 -10.38 -18.45 -15.22
N GLU A 163 -10.79 -18.22 -16.47
CA GLU A 163 -9.85 -18.02 -17.59
C GLU A 163 -9.03 -16.75 -17.40
N ASP A 164 -9.65 -15.64 -17.01
CA ASP A 164 -8.93 -14.40 -16.68
C ASP A 164 -7.95 -14.63 -15.52
N LEU A 165 -8.32 -15.43 -14.51
CA LEU A 165 -7.44 -15.75 -13.37
C LEU A 165 -6.22 -16.58 -13.80
N VAL A 166 -6.40 -17.57 -14.67
CA VAL A 166 -5.31 -18.38 -15.26
C VAL A 166 -4.41 -17.50 -16.14
N ASN A 167 -4.99 -16.63 -16.95
CA ASN A 167 -4.28 -15.73 -17.85
C ASN A 167 -3.72 -14.48 -17.15
N LYS A 168 -3.90 -14.34 -15.83
CA LYS A 168 -3.46 -13.19 -15.02
C LYS A 168 -4.00 -11.85 -15.53
N ILE A 169 -5.30 -11.80 -15.77
CA ILE A 169 -6.02 -10.65 -16.32
C ILE A 169 -6.95 -10.04 -15.24
N ILE A 170 -6.94 -8.72 -15.14
CA ILE A 170 -7.94 -7.93 -14.42
C ILE A 170 -8.92 -7.35 -15.44
N ARG A 171 -10.18 -7.82 -15.42
CA ARG A 171 -11.26 -7.41 -16.31
C ARG A 171 -12.53 -7.16 -15.53
N THR A 172 -13.33 -6.17 -15.91
CA THR A 172 -14.67 -5.96 -15.32
C THR A 172 -15.66 -7.00 -15.85
N PRO A 173 -16.67 -7.42 -15.05
CA PRO A 173 -17.66 -8.41 -15.48
C PRO A 173 -18.68 -7.86 -16.48
N ILE A 174 -18.83 -6.54 -16.52
CA ILE A 174 -19.68 -5.78 -17.46
C ILE A 174 -18.84 -4.75 -18.20
N ASP A 175 -19.49 -3.94 -19.05
CA ASP A 175 -18.85 -2.81 -19.70
C ASP A 175 -18.01 -2.00 -18.69
N PRO A 176 -16.71 -1.78 -18.95
CA PRO A 176 -15.83 -1.12 -18.00
C PRO A 176 -16.26 0.32 -17.64
N ILE A 177 -16.82 1.07 -18.60
CA ILE A 177 -17.29 2.45 -18.34
C ILE A 177 -18.48 2.40 -17.39
N GLN A 178 -19.43 1.49 -17.63
CA GLN A 178 -20.55 1.26 -16.71
C GLN A 178 -20.04 0.85 -15.32
N SER A 179 -19.18 -0.16 -15.24
CA SER A 179 -18.64 -0.67 -13.97
C SER A 179 -17.97 0.43 -13.11
N PHE A 180 -17.17 1.29 -13.74
CA PHE A 180 -16.52 2.40 -13.05
C PHE A 180 -17.46 3.57 -12.75
N THR A 181 -18.52 3.76 -13.53
CA THR A 181 -19.55 4.77 -13.25
C THR A 181 -20.40 4.36 -12.04
N ASP A 182 -20.77 3.08 -11.96
CA ASP A 182 -21.49 2.48 -10.83
C ASP A 182 -20.68 2.59 -9.53
N ASP A 183 -19.41 2.17 -9.56
CA ASP A 183 -18.48 2.37 -8.44
C ASP A 183 -17.08 2.84 -8.90
N PRO A 184 -16.80 4.16 -8.82
CA PRO A 184 -15.50 4.72 -9.16
C PRO A 184 -14.31 4.16 -8.34
N LEU A 185 -14.55 3.58 -7.16
CA LEU A 185 -13.50 2.94 -6.36
C LEU A 185 -12.93 1.69 -7.05
N ARG A 186 -13.68 1.08 -7.97
CA ARG A 186 -13.21 -0.06 -8.75
C ARG A 186 -11.96 0.27 -9.55
N VAL A 187 -11.76 1.53 -10.00
CA VAL A 187 -10.51 1.96 -10.64
C VAL A 187 -9.31 1.73 -9.72
N PHE A 188 -9.37 2.26 -8.49
CA PHE A 188 -8.32 2.07 -7.48
C PHE A 188 -8.10 0.59 -7.14
N ARG A 189 -9.19 -0.18 -7.00
CA ARG A 189 -9.12 -1.61 -6.71
C ARG A 189 -8.48 -2.41 -7.85
N GLY A 190 -8.78 -2.07 -9.10
CA GLY A 190 -8.18 -2.70 -10.28
C GLY A 190 -6.69 -2.47 -10.34
N ILE A 191 -6.26 -1.23 -10.12
CA ILE A 191 -4.84 -0.88 -10.01
C ILE A 191 -4.19 -1.63 -8.85
N ARG A 192 -4.83 -1.67 -7.67
CA ARG A 192 -4.33 -2.45 -6.53
C ARG A 192 -4.20 -3.93 -6.83
N PHE A 193 -5.21 -4.56 -7.43
CA PHE A 193 -5.15 -5.98 -7.77
C PHE A 193 -4.07 -6.27 -8.79
N SER A 194 -3.89 -5.40 -9.79
CA SER A 194 -2.83 -5.51 -10.78
C SER A 194 -1.43 -5.47 -10.13
N ALA A 195 -1.20 -4.53 -9.21
CA ALA A 195 0.06 -4.40 -8.46
C ALA A 195 0.28 -5.58 -7.49
N LYS A 196 -0.76 -5.98 -6.74
CA LYS A 196 -0.72 -7.07 -5.76
C LYS A 196 -0.48 -8.45 -6.36
N TYR A 197 -1.07 -8.73 -7.52
CA TYR A 197 -1.00 -10.06 -8.12
C TYR A 197 -0.04 -10.14 -9.31
N GLY A 198 0.46 -9.01 -9.80
CA GLY A 198 1.26 -8.96 -11.03
C GLY A 198 0.42 -9.32 -12.25
N PHE A 199 -0.84 -8.88 -12.27
CA PHE A 199 -1.79 -9.19 -13.34
C PHE A 199 -1.88 -8.00 -14.30
N LYS A 200 -2.05 -8.29 -15.59
CA LYS A 200 -2.31 -7.25 -16.60
C LYS A 200 -3.76 -6.78 -16.47
N ILE A 201 -4.00 -5.47 -16.53
CA ILE A 201 -5.37 -4.94 -16.70
C ILE A 201 -5.72 -5.07 -18.18
N GLU A 202 -6.87 -5.66 -18.49
CA GLU A 202 -7.33 -5.82 -19.87
C GLU A 202 -7.47 -4.46 -20.57
N ASP A 203 -7.17 -4.41 -21.87
CA ASP A 203 -6.96 -3.14 -22.58
C ASP A 203 -8.21 -2.25 -22.58
N ASN A 204 -9.42 -2.80 -22.75
CA ASN A 204 -10.65 -2.02 -22.67
C ASN A 204 -10.92 -1.54 -21.23
N THR A 205 -10.64 -2.39 -20.25
CA THR A 205 -10.75 -2.06 -18.82
C THR A 205 -9.79 -0.94 -18.44
N LEU A 206 -8.55 -0.97 -18.94
CA LEU A 206 -7.55 0.07 -18.70
C LEU A 206 -7.92 1.37 -19.43
N ASN A 207 -8.31 1.32 -20.70
CA ASN A 207 -8.72 2.50 -21.46
C ASN A 207 -9.97 3.16 -20.88
N ALA A 208 -10.90 2.40 -20.30
CA ALA A 208 -12.05 2.98 -19.63
C ALA A 208 -11.68 3.78 -18.37
N MET A 209 -10.56 3.47 -17.70
CA MET A 209 -10.09 4.28 -16.57
C MET A 209 -9.67 5.69 -17.01
N THR A 210 -9.32 5.89 -18.28
CA THR A 210 -8.97 7.20 -18.85
C THR A 210 -10.18 7.95 -19.42
N ASN A 211 -11.37 7.34 -19.38
CA ASN A 211 -12.58 7.93 -19.95
C ASN A 211 -13.01 9.18 -19.16
N PRO A 212 -13.34 10.31 -19.82
CA PRO A 212 -13.73 11.54 -19.13
C PRO A 212 -14.92 11.40 -18.18
N THR A 213 -15.87 10.49 -18.46
CA THR A 213 -17.00 10.21 -17.56
C THR A 213 -16.53 9.51 -16.28
N VAL A 214 -15.62 8.54 -16.41
CA VAL A 214 -15.02 7.84 -15.26
C VAL A 214 -14.17 8.80 -14.42
N LEU A 215 -13.30 9.59 -15.06
CA LEU A 215 -12.44 10.57 -14.38
C LEU A 215 -13.26 11.59 -13.56
N ARG A 216 -14.38 12.10 -14.12
CA ARG A 216 -15.29 12.99 -13.36
C ARG A 216 -15.89 12.32 -12.13
N GLY A 217 -16.10 11.01 -12.16
CA GLY A 217 -16.60 10.23 -11.04
C GLY A 217 -15.60 10.09 -9.87
N MET A 218 -14.30 10.25 -10.13
CA MET A 218 -13.23 10.03 -9.13
C MET A 218 -13.30 11.01 -7.96
N ASN A 219 -13.74 12.25 -8.21
CA ASN A 219 -13.91 13.29 -7.18
C ASN A 219 -15.01 12.94 -6.17
N LYS A 220 -15.92 12.02 -6.51
CA LYS A 220 -16.99 11.55 -5.61
C LYS A 220 -16.47 10.54 -4.57
N ILE A 221 -15.25 10.04 -4.71
CA ILE A 221 -14.68 9.04 -3.80
C ILE A 221 -14.12 9.74 -2.55
N LYS A 222 -14.73 9.45 -1.40
CA LYS A 222 -14.21 9.92 -0.11
C LYS A 222 -12.77 9.46 0.09
N LYS A 223 -11.90 10.36 0.58
CA LYS A 223 -10.48 10.06 0.86
C LYS A 223 -10.29 8.80 1.70
N SER A 224 -11.14 8.59 2.72
CA SER A 224 -11.11 7.39 3.58
C SER A 224 -11.27 6.06 2.84
N ARG A 225 -11.88 6.07 1.64
CA ARG A 225 -12.04 4.85 0.82
C ARG A 225 -10.88 4.61 -0.13
N ARG A 226 -10.26 5.67 -0.67
CA ARG A 226 -9.12 5.53 -1.60
C ARG A 226 -7.79 5.32 -0.87
N THR A 227 -7.61 5.87 0.33
CA THR A 227 -6.37 5.74 1.11
C THR A 227 -5.95 4.28 1.37
N PRO A 228 -6.83 3.37 1.83
CA PRO A 228 -6.45 1.98 2.01
C PRO A 228 -5.99 1.30 0.71
N GLU A 229 -6.62 1.65 -0.42
CA GLU A 229 -6.24 1.11 -1.73
C GLU A 229 -4.84 1.57 -2.13
N LEU A 230 -4.53 2.86 -1.95
CA LEU A 230 -3.20 3.43 -2.21
C LEU A 230 -2.11 2.83 -1.31
N ASN A 231 -2.39 2.72 -0.01
CA ASN A 231 -1.45 2.15 0.95
C ASN A 231 -1.14 0.68 0.62
N ASN A 232 -2.16 -0.08 0.22
CA ASN A 232 -1.99 -1.47 -0.20
C ASN A 232 -1.20 -1.62 -1.50
N ILE A 233 -1.20 -0.63 -2.40
CA ILE A 233 -0.34 -0.63 -3.59
C ILE A 233 1.13 -0.47 -3.19
N LEU A 234 1.43 0.45 -2.28
CA LEU A 234 2.81 0.74 -1.85
C LEU A 234 3.51 -0.43 -1.14
N ILE A 235 2.75 -1.34 -0.53
CA ILE A 235 3.27 -2.57 0.10
C ILE A 235 3.01 -3.84 -0.73
N SER A 236 2.58 -3.67 -1.98
CA SER A 236 2.33 -4.78 -2.89
C SER A 236 3.63 -5.34 -3.48
N SER A 237 3.52 -6.38 -4.31
CA SER A 237 4.67 -6.94 -5.03
C SER A 237 5.14 -6.12 -6.22
N HIS A 238 4.31 -5.20 -6.75
CA HIS A 238 4.65 -4.35 -7.90
C HIS A 238 4.16 -2.90 -7.71
N PRO A 239 4.60 -2.18 -6.66
CA PRO A 239 4.16 -0.82 -6.37
C PRO A 239 4.41 0.15 -7.53
N SER A 240 5.62 0.21 -8.11
CA SER A 240 5.93 1.14 -9.21
C SER A 240 5.00 0.96 -10.41
N TYR A 241 4.63 -0.29 -10.74
CA TYR A 241 3.64 -0.58 -11.77
C TYR A 241 2.26 0.01 -11.45
N GLY A 242 1.77 -0.12 -10.21
CA GLY A 242 0.51 0.50 -9.80
C GLY A 242 0.51 2.02 -10.02
N PHE A 243 1.61 2.70 -9.68
CA PHE A 243 1.74 4.15 -9.91
C PHE A 243 1.93 4.52 -11.38
N HIS A 244 2.51 3.63 -12.18
CA HIS A 244 2.52 3.77 -13.63
C HIS A 244 1.12 3.74 -14.22
N VAL A 245 0.24 2.84 -13.74
CA VAL A 245 -1.15 2.83 -14.18
C VAL A 245 -1.87 4.12 -13.75
N PHE A 246 -1.65 4.63 -12.53
CA PHE A 246 -2.19 5.94 -12.14
C PHE A 246 -1.69 7.07 -13.05
N GLN A 247 -0.43 7.03 -13.48
CA GLN A 247 0.12 8.02 -14.41
C GLN A 247 -0.57 7.96 -15.77
N TYR A 248 -0.66 6.76 -16.34
CA TYR A 248 -1.34 6.53 -17.61
C TYR A 248 -2.79 6.99 -17.60
N CYS A 249 -3.49 6.76 -16.48
CA CYS A 249 -4.88 7.18 -16.32
C CYS A 249 -5.06 8.66 -15.94
N HIS A 250 -3.98 9.45 -15.87
CA HIS A 250 -3.99 10.85 -15.44
C HIS A 250 -4.53 11.06 -14.01
N LEU A 251 -4.40 10.06 -13.15
CA LEU A 251 -4.90 10.07 -11.77
C LEU A 251 -3.83 10.44 -10.73
N LEU A 252 -2.55 10.51 -11.11
CA LEU A 252 -1.47 10.91 -10.20
C LEU A 252 -1.74 12.26 -9.51
N LYS A 253 -2.27 13.23 -10.26
CA LYS A 253 -2.62 14.54 -9.72
C LYS A 253 -3.68 14.46 -8.63
N GLU A 254 -4.73 13.68 -8.90
CA GLU A 254 -5.88 13.51 -8.00
C GLU A 254 -5.52 12.77 -6.69
N ILE A 255 -4.49 11.93 -6.71
CA ILE A 255 -4.04 11.19 -5.53
C ILE A 255 -3.01 11.96 -4.71
N LEU A 256 -2.10 12.71 -5.35
CA LEU A 256 -1.01 13.38 -4.65
C LEU A 256 -1.43 14.74 -4.08
N ILE A 257 -2.30 15.48 -4.78
CA ILE A 257 -2.55 16.88 -4.48
C ILE A 257 -4.00 17.16 -4.08
N THR A 258 -4.18 18.16 -3.22
CA THR A 258 -5.47 18.70 -2.80
C THR A 258 -5.71 20.07 -3.44
N GLU A 259 -6.96 20.54 -3.48
CA GLU A 259 -7.45 21.73 -4.21
C GLU A 259 -6.67 23.06 -4.04
N GLU A 260 -5.69 23.13 -3.13
CA GLU A 260 -4.94 24.33 -2.75
C GLU A 260 -3.54 24.45 -3.39
N SER A 261 -3.09 23.51 -4.24
CA SER A 261 -1.75 23.56 -4.85
C SER A 261 -1.80 23.65 -6.38
N ASN A 262 -1.85 24.87 -6.90
CA ASN A 262 -2.06 25.13 -8.34
C ASN A 262 -0.79 25.43 -9.14
N GLU A 263 0.40 25.41 -8.56
CA GLU A 263 1.65 25.87 -9.22
C GLU A 263 2.75 24.79 -9.36
N CYS A 264 2.38 23.51 -9.54
CA CYS A 264 3.36 22.45 -9.81
C CYS A 264 3.47 22.10 -11.30
N ASN A 265 4.70 21.87 -11.77
CA ASN A 265 4.95 21.33 -13.11
C ASN A 265 4.66 19.81 -13.15
N TRP A 266 3.39 19.48 -13.37
CA TRP A 266 2.91 18.09 -13.40
C TRP A 266 3.52 17.23 -14.50
N GLU A 267 3.87 17.83 -15.63
CA GLU A 267 4.54 17.11 -16.71
C GLU A 267 5.91 16.60 -16.24
N MET A 268 6.69 17.47 -15.58
CA MET A 268 7.98 17.08 -15.00
C MET A 268 7.83 16.05 -13.87
N VAL A 269 6.79 16.17 -13.04
CA VAL A 269 6.49 15.18 -11.99
C VAL A 269 6.20 13.80 -12.61
N GLN A 270 5.37 13.74 -13.65
CA GLN A 270 5.05 12.48 -14.33
C GLN A 270 6.27 11.87 -15.02
N LEU A 271 7.10 12.71 -15.65
CA LEU A 271 8.31 12.24 -16.34
C LEU A 271 9.40 11.74 -15.39
N ASN A 272 9.41 12.15 -14.12
CA ASN A 272 10.49 11.82 -13.20
C ASN A 272 10.08 10.88 -12.06
N SER A 273 8.92 11.09 -11.44
CA SER A 273 8.54 10.40 -10.21
C SER A 273 8.35 8.90 -10.42
N VAL A 274 7.57 8.48 -11.43
CA VAL A 274 7.32 7.05 -11.66
C VAL A 274 8.56 6.33 -12.19
N PRO A 275 9.33 6.86 -13.15
CA PRO A 275 10.62 6.24 -13.53
C PRO A 275 11.59 6.09 -12.37
N LEU A 276 11.69 7.10 -11.49
CA LEU A 276 12.50 7.02 -10.28
C LEU A 276 12.01 5.94 -9.32
N MET A 277 10.69 5.75 -9.18
CA MET A 277 10.14 4.64 -8.39
C MET A 277 10.55 3.28 -8.95
N TYR A 278 10.43 3.06 -10.27
CA TYR A 278 10.89 1.81 -10.90
C TYR A 278 12.36 1.55 -10.64
N CYS A 279 13.22 2.57 -10.84
CA CYS A 279 14.64 2.39 -10.58
C CYS A 279 14.92 2.06 -9.11
N CYS A 280 14.32 2.81 -8.18
CA CYS A 280 14.46 2.54 -6.76
C CYS A 280 14.01 1.12 -6.39
N GLU A 281 12.87 0.66 -6.94
CA GLU A 281 12.34 -0.68 -6.69
C GLU A 281 13.26 -1.78 -7.22
N GLU A 282 13.73 -1.68 -8.47
CA GLU A 282 14.64 -2.67 -9.06
C GLU A 282 15.99 -2.72 -8.33
N VAL A 283 16.57 -1.56 -8.00
CA VAL A 283 17.83 -1.47 -7.24
C VAL A 283 17.64 -2.09 -5.86
N PHE A 284 16.54 -1.75 -5.15
CA PHE A 284 16.24 -2.29 -3.84
C PHE A 284 16.10 -3.82 -3.86
N ASN A 285 15.33 -4.36 -4.80
CA ASN A 285 15.10 -5.80 -4.94
C ASN A 285 16.36 -6.57 -5.35
N SER A 286 17.32 -5.89 -5.99
CA SER A 286 18.61 -6.47 -6.39
C SER A 286 19.66 -6.53 -5.28
N ILE A 287 19.43 -5.84 -4.15
CA ILE A 287 20.42 -5.73 -3.06
C ILE A 287 20.02 -6.60 -1.87
N ASN A 288 20.83 -7.63 -1.60
CA ASN A 288 20.57 -8.61 -0.54
C ASN A 288 20.47 -8.00 0.87
N GLN A 289 21.19 -6.90 1.14
CA GLN A 289 21.22 -6.23 2.46
C GLN A 289 19.93 -5.47 2.80
N VAL A 290 19.00 -5.31 1.84
CA VAL A 290 17.75 -4.55 2.03
C VAL A 290 16.50 -5.22 1.47
N LYS A 291 16.61 -6.11 0.47
CA LYS A 291 15.47 -6.64 -0.31
C LYS A 291 14.26 -7.18 0.48
N ASP A 292 14.47 -7.60 1.74
CA ASP A 292 13.41 -8.13 2.60
C ASP A 292 12.79 -7.07 3.54
N ASP A 293 13.30 -5.84 3.55
CA ASP A 293 12.81 -4.73 4.39
C ASP A 293 11.67 -3.97 3.71
N THR A 294 10.45 -4.49 3.86
CA THR A 294 9.25 -3.89 3.26
C THR A 294 8.95 -2.47 3.77
N ASP A 295 9.35 -2.13 5.01
CA ASP A 295 9.13 -0.80 5.56
C ASP A 295 10.07 0.20 4.88
N MET A 296 11.34 -0.15 4.70
CA MET A 296 12.30 0.66 3.94
C MET A 296 11.88 0.84 2.49
N LEU A 297 11.46 -0.23 1.80
CA LEU A 297 11.00 -0.16 0.41
C LEU A 297 9.83 0.83 0.29
N LYS A 298 8.82 0.71 1.15
CA LYS A 298 7.68 1.62 1.17
C LYS A 298 8.10 3.08 1.29
N HIS A 299 9.00 3.42 2.23
CA HIS A 299 9.42 4.80 2.45
C HIS A 299 10.36 5.30 1.34
N LEU A 300 11.21 4.44 0.77
CA LEU A 300 12.01 4.75 -0.40
C LEU A 300 11.12 5.11 -1.60
N LEU A 301 10.11 4.28 -1.90
CA LEU A 301 9.19 4.51 -3.02
C LEU A 301 8.28 5.72 -2.81
N LEU A 302 7.81 5.94 -1.58
CA LEU A 302 7.07 7.15 -1.24
C LEU A 302 7.94 8.40 -1.40
N THR A 303 9.22 8.32 -1.04
CA THR A 303 10.16 9.42 -1.27
C THR A 303 10.39 9.66 -2.75
N ALA A 304 10.64 8.60 -3.54
CA ALA A 304 10.83 8.68 -4.99
C ALA A 304 9.61 9.31 -5.70
N LEU A 305 8.40 8.89 -5.32
CA LEU A 305 7.15 9.43 -5.86
C LEU A 305 7.02 10.94 -5.64
N CYS A 306 7.41 11.42 -4.45
CA CYS A 306 7.26 12.80 -4.03
C CYS A 306 8.49 13.69 -4.32
N TYR A 307 9.63 13.11 -4.74
CA TYR A 307 10.90 13.82 -4.78
C TYR A 307 10.91 15.03 -5.73
N SER A 308 10.15 14.95 -6.83
CA SER A 308 9.98 16.05 -7.79
C SER A 308 9.45 17.34 -7.14
N PHE A 309 8.77 17.24 -6.00
CA PHE A 309 8.19 18.35 -5.25
C PHE A 309 9.09 18.88 -4.12
N LYS A 310 10.36 18.46 -4.02
CA LYS A 310 11.22 18.77 -2.87
C LYS A 310 11.46 20.26 -2.62
N ASN A 311 11.36 21.07 -3.67
CA ASN A 311 11.53 22.52 -3.62
C ASN A 311 10.20 23.28 -3.79
N ASP A 312 9.10 22.55 -3.95
CA ASP A 312 7.78 23.14 -4.18
C ASP A 312 7.11 23.48 -2.87
N THR A 313 6.35 24.57 -2.88
CA THR A 313 5.53 25.05 -1.76
C THR A 313 4.10 25.31 -2.21
N PHE A 314 3.19 25.46 -1.26
CA PHE A 314 1.83 25.90 -1.52
C PHE A 314 1.37 26.88 -0.44
N LEU A 315 0.35 27.67 -0.76
CA LEU A 315 -0.23 28.65 0.16
C LEU A 315 -1.47 28.08 0.84
N LEU A 316 -1.39 27.87 2.16
CA LEU A 316 -2.53 27.55 3.01
C LEU A 316 -2.74 28.68 4.02
N LYS A 317 -3.92 29.32 3.98
CA LYS A 317 -4.28 30.43 4.90
C LYS A 317 -3.19 31.52 4.98
N LYS A 318 -2.62 31.90 3.82
CA LYS A 318 -1.51 32.89 3.67
C LYS A 318 -0.17 32.45 4.26
N LYS A 319 -0.02 31.18 4.63
CA LYS A 319 1.26 30.60 5.03
C LYS A 319 1.78 29.71 3.91
N GLU A 320 3.02 29.96 3.51
CA GLU A 320 3.73 29.08 2.59
C GLU A 320 4.18 27.82 3.34
N LEU A 321 3.80 26.66 2.80
CA LEU A 321 4.08 25.35 3.39
C LEU A 321 4.76 24.43 2.35
N PRO A 322 5.67 23.54 2.77
CA PRO A 322 6.31 22.60 1.86
C PRO A 322 5.30 21.59 1.27
N MET A 323 5.49 21.25 -0.01
CA MET A 323 4.56 20.37 -0.72
C MET A 323 4.60 18.92 -0.23
N ILE A 324 5.79 18.32 -0.08
CA ILE A 324 5.95 16.89 0.26
C ILE A 324 5.21 16.49 1.55
N PRO A 325 5.37 17.20 2.69
CA PRO A 325 4.61 16.90 3.91
C PRO A 325 3.09 16.94 3.70
N ASN A 326 2.59 17.86 2.87
CA ASN A 326 1.16 17.97 2.57
C ASN A 326 0.67 16.81 1.69
N ILE A 327 1.44 16.42 0.66
CA ILE A 327 1.13 15.24 -0.16
C ILE A 327 0.99 14.00 0.73
N ILE A 328 1.95 13.79 1.64
CA ILE A 328 1.98 12.59 2.50
C ILE A 328 0.80 12.58 3.49
N ILE A 329 0.54 13.71 4.17
CA ILE A 329 -0.47 13.77 5.24
C ILE A 329 -1.89 14.01 4.70
N GLU A 330 -2.06 14.91 3.73
CA GLU A 330 -3.38 15.34 3.24
C GLU A 330 -3.82 14.66 1.95
N GLY A 331 -2.87 14.38 1.05
CA GLY A 331 -3.12 13.65 -0.19
C GLY A 331 -3.30 12.15 0.07
N LEU A 332 -2.26 11.53 0.64
CA LEU A 332 -2.14 10.09 0.84
C LEU A 332 -2.64 9.61 2.20
N LYS A 333 -2.80 10.51 3.19
CA LYS A 333 -3.28 10.21 4.55
C LYS A 333 -2.38 9.25 5.34
N PHE A 334 -1.07 9.36 5.15
CA PHE A 334 -0.08 8.73 6.01
C PHE A 334 0.12 9.48 7.32
N THR A 335 0.68 8.79 8.31
CA THR A 335 0.95 9.33 9.64
C THR A 335 2.12 10.31 9.63
N SER A 336 2.19 11.17 10.66
CA SER A 336 3.34 12.06 10.86
C SER A 336 4.67 11.33 10.99
N LYS A 337 4.66 10.09 11.49
CA LYS A 337 5.85 9.23 11.63
C LYS A 337 6.37 8.77 10.27
N GLU A 338 5.47 8.38 9.37
CA GLU A 338 5.83 7.99 7.99
C GLU A 338 6.34 9.20 7.22
N ARG A 339 5.70 10.37 7.40
CA ARG A 339 6.19 11.64 6.86
C ARG A 339 7.60 11.98 7.36
N GLU A 340 7.88 11.82 8.64
CA GLU A 340 9.22 12.06 9.21
C GLU A 340 10.29 11.17 8.55
N LYS A 341 9.99 9.90 8.29
CA LYS A 341 10.92 9.01 7.58
C LYS A 341 11.23 9.50 6.17
N VAL A 342 10.24 10.01 5.43
CA VAL A 342 10.46 10.60 4.10
C VAL A 342 11.31 11.87 4.20
N ASP A 343 11.01 12.77 5.13
CA ASP A 343 11.81 13.97 5.39
C ASP A 343 13.27 13.60 5.70
N ASN A 344 13.48 12.60 6.57
CA ASN A 344 14.80 12.09 6.95
C ASN A 344 15.56 11.54 5.71
N ILE A 345 14.89 10.80 4.83
CA ILE A 345 15.51 10.28 3.61
C ILE A 345 16.00 11.43 2.72
N ILE A 346 15.14 12.43 2.50
CA ILE A 346 15.43 13.61 1.67
C ILE A 346 16.58 14.43 2.26
N GLU A 347 16.58 14.66 3.58
CA GLU A 347 17.66 15.37 4.26
C GLU A 347 19.00 14.65 4.11
N GLY A 348 19.01 13.31 4.21
CA GLY A 348 20.20 12.49 3.95
C GLY A 348 20.73 12.69 2.53
N VAL A 349 19.86 12.58 1.52
CA VAL A 349 20.23 12.82 0.11
C VAL A 349 20.76 14.24 -0.12
N ASN A 350 20.15 15.25 0.50
CA ASN A 350 20.60 16.64 0.36
C ASN A 350 22.02 16.83 0.92
N LEU A 351 22.36 16.18 2.04
CA LEU A 351 23.70 16.22 2.59
C LEU A 351 24.73 15.50 1.72
N LEU A 352 24.35 14.37 1.11
CA LEU A 352 25.21 13.66 0.15
C LEU A 352 25.50 14.52 -1.09
N ASN A 353 24.52 15.27 -1.59
CA ASN A 353 24.70 16.15 -2.75
C ASN A 353 25.61 17.36 -2.48
N GLN A 354 25.74 17.80 -1.22
CA GLN A 354 26.50 19.01 -0.91
C GLN A 354 28.02 18.83 -1.00
N HIS A 355 28.56 17.60 -0.93
CA HIS A 355 30.00 17.27 -1.08
C HIS A 355 30.99 18.25 -0.38
N ASN A 356 30.58 18.86 0.73
CA ASN A 356 31.29 19.98 1.37
C ASN A 356 32.22 19.54 2.52
N CYS A 357 32.72 18.31 2.51
CA CYS A 357 33.58 17.80 3.58
C CYS A 357 34.82 17.09 3.05
N LYS A 358 35.99 17.42 3.61
CA LYS A 358 37.25 16.71 3.33
C LYS A 358 37.35 15.35 4.04
N CYS A 359 36.51 15.12 5.05
CA CYS A 359 36.48 13.87 5.82
C CYS A 359 35.34 12.99 5.32
N GLU A 360 35.68 11.87 4.71
CA GLU A 360 34.72 10.90 4.17
C GLU A 360 33.83 10.30 5.26
N ARG A 361 34.37 10.05 6.46
CA ARG A 361 33.56 9.61 7.61
C ARG A 361 32.47 10.61 7.97
N LEU A 362 32.84 11.88 8.04
CA LEU A 362 31.90 12.95 8.39
C LEU A 362 30.87 13.18 7.29
N TYR A 363 31.26 13.04 6.02
CA TYR A 363 30.37 13.11 4.87
C TYR A 363 29.21 12.10 4.99
N TYR A 364 29.50 10.81 5.12
CA TYR A 364 28.45 9.80 5.32
C TYR A 364 27.75 9.93 6.67
N GLY A 365 28.52 10.18 7.74
CA GLY A 365 27.98 10.28 9.09
C GLY A 365 26.91 11.37 9.23
N ARG A 366 27.09 12.54 8.60
CA ARG A 366 26.08 13.61 8.56
C ARG A 366 24.79 13.15 7.89
N SER A 367 24.89 12.53 6.72
CA SER A 367 23.72 11.97 6.01
C SER A 367 23.00 10.97 6.91
N MET A 368 23.74 10.02 7.50
CA MET A 368 23.18 8.94 8.32
C MET A 368 22.50 9.44 9.58
N LEU A 369 23.06 10.45 10.26
CA LEU A 369 22.42 11.10 11.41
C LEU A 369 21.04 11.66 11.06
N LYS A 370 20.89 12.25 9.88
CA LYS A 370 19.61 12.80 9.42
C LYS A 370 18.64 11.73 8.96
N SER A 371 19.11 10.78 8.17
CA SER A 371 18.28 9.71 7.63
C SER A 371 17.91 8.64 8.66
N LYS A 372 18.62 8.57 9.80
CA LYS A 372 18.43 7.59 10.88
C LYS A 372 18.43 6.16 10.35
N GLU A 373 17.46 5.33 10.77
CA GLU A 373 17.30 3.95 10.30
C GLU A 373 17.10 3.84 8.78
N MET A 374 16.70 4.91 8.10
CA MET A 374 16.44 4.96 6.66
C MET A 374 17.70 5.31 5.83
N TRP A 375 18.90 5.30 6.42
CA TRP A 375 20.11 5.71 5.71
C TRP A 375 20.40 4.92 4.43
N LYS A 376 20.08 3.62 4.41
CA LYS A 376 20.22 2.81 3.19
C LYS A 376 19.30 3.28 2.08
N ALA A 377 18.06 3.69 2.41
CA ALA A 377 17.14 4.29 1.45
C ALA A 377 17.67 5.63 0.92
N SER A 378 18.28 6.47 1.76
CA SER A 378 18.93 7.71 1.30
C SER A 378 20.06 7.44 0.30
N ILE A 379 20.90 6.43 0.54
CA ILE A 379 21.99 6.08 -0.38
C ILE A 379 21.45 5.53 -1.70
N ILE A 380 20.45 4.64 -1.65
CA ILE A 380 19.81 4.11 -2.87
C ILE A 380 19.20 5.25 -3.68
N LEU A 381 18.41 6.12 -3.04
CA LEU A 381 17.78 7.25 -3.70
C LEU A 381 18.82 8.22 -4.27
N TYR A 382 19.88 8.53 -3.52
CA TYR A 382 20.99 9.36 -3.99
C TYR A 382 21.61 8.79 -5.29
N CYS A 383 21.89 7.50 -5.33
CA CYS A 383 22.47 6.88 -6.52
C CYS A 383 21.48 6.89 -7.70
N CYS A 384 20.20 6.57 -7.45
CA CYS A 384 19.18 6.56 -8.50
C CYS A 384 18.95 7.96 -9.09
N LEU A 385 18.99 9.02 -8.28
CA LEU A 385 18.83 10.40 -8.75
C LEU A 385 19.96 10.88 -9.66
N ASN A 386 21.13 10.26 -9.57
CA ASN A 386 22.31 10.58 -10.39
C ASN A 386 22.41 9.68 -11.63
N SER A 387 21.32 9.04 -12.03
CA SER A 387 21.24 8.13 -13.16
C SER A 387 20.05 8.49 -14.06
N HIS A 388 20.05 8.02 -15.30
CA HIS A 388 19.03 8.35 -16.28
C HIS A 388 18.18 7.14 -16.64
N PHE A 389 16.86 7.31 -16.61
CA PHE A 389 15.93 6.24 -16.93
C PHE A 389 14.67 6.77 -17.59
N THR A 390 14.05 5.90 -18.40
CA THR A 390 12.74 6.13 -19.01
C THR A 390 11.89 4.88 -18.90
N ILE A 391 10.58 5.06 -18.86
CA ILE A 391 9.61 3.97 -18.89
C ILE A 391 8.73 4.11 -20.14
N PRO A 392 8.12 3.02 -20.65
CA PRO A 392 7.15 3.12 -21.74
C PRO A 392 5.95 3.96 -21.31
N SER A 393 5.31 4.66 -22.23
CA SER A 393 4.12 5.47 -21.89
C SER A 393 2.91 4.61 -21.48
N TYR A 394 2.78 3.42 -22.07
CA TYR A 394 1.74 2.45 -21.73
C TYR A 394 2.25 1.50 -20.64
N PRO A 395 1.48 1.27 -19.56
CA PRO A 395 1.92 0.42 -18.46
C PRO A 395 1.98 -1.04 -18.89
N ASN A 396 3.12 -1.67 -18.65
CA ASN A 396 3.33 -3.10 -18.91
C ASN A 396 3.87 -3.76 -17.65
N ILE A 397 3.11 -4.71 -17.09
CA ILE A 397 3.49 -5.39 -15.85
C ILE A 397 4.78 -6.21 -15.97
N ASN A 398 5.13 -6.63 -17.19
CA ASN A 398 6.37 -7.35 -17.47
C ASN A 398 7.53 -6.42 -17.83
N PHE A 399 7.32 -5.10 -17.85
CA PHE A 399 8.39 -4.14 -18.09
C PHE A 399 9.37 -4.19 -16.93
N LYS A 400 10.64 -4.39 -17.27
CA LYS A 400 11.76 -4.21 -16.36
C LYS A 400 12.52 -2.97 -16.80
N ILE A 401 12.67 -2.02 -15.89
CA ILE A 401 13.49 -0.85 -16.19
C ILE A 401 14.94 -1.30 -16.38
N GLN A 402 15.56 -0.86 -17.45
CA GLN A 402 16.98 -1.10 -17.65
C GLN A 402 17.75 -0.17 -16.73
N ILE A 403 18.21 -0.70 -15.61
CA ILE A 403 19.15 -0.02 -14.74
C ILE A 403 20.56 -0.22 -15.29
N GLU A 404 21.36 0.83 -15.27
CA GLU A 404 22.76 0.75 -15.68
C GLU A 404 23.54 -0.19 -14.73
N PRO A 405 24.38 -1.13 -15.22
CA PRO A 405 25.07 -2.08 -14.35
C PRO A 405 26.00 -1.43 -13.31
N ASN A 406 26.59 -0.28 -13.66
CA ASN A 406 27.39 0.56 -12.75
C ASN A 406 26.55 1.09 -11.57
N LEU A 407 25.24 1.29 -11.71
CA LEU A 407 24.40 1.83 -10.64
C LEU A 407 24.34 0.85 -9.46
N LEU A 408 24.08 -0.43 -9.72
CA LEU A 408 24.09 -1.47 -8.68
C LEU A 408 25.47 -1.55 -7.98
N GLN A 409 26.54 -1.52 -8.77
CA GLN A 409 27.91 -1.51 -8.24
C GLN A 409 28.19 -0.25 -7.41
N THR A 410 27.66 0.89 -7.81
CA THR A 410 27.80 2.17 -7.11
C THR A 410 27.11 2.14 -5.76
N VAL A 411 25.86 1.64 -5.71
CA VAL A 411 25.14 1.48 -4.43
C VAL A 411 25.90 0.53 -3.50
N GLN A 412 26.34 -0.62 -4.04
CA GLN A 412 27.10 -1.60 -3.26
C GLN A 412 28.42 -1.01 -2.74
N HIS A 413 29.12 -0.23 -3.56
CA HIS A 413 30.34 0.46 -3.18
C HIS A 413 30.11 1.44 -2.02
N HIS A 414 29.04 2.25 -2.07
CA HIS A 414 28.68 3.14 -0.96
C HIS A 414 28.41 2.37 0.34
N PHE A 415 27.69 1.23 0.26
CA PHE A 415 27.45 0.39 1.43
C PHE A 415 28.74 -0.18 2.00
N ASP A 416 29.59 -0.77 1.15
CA ASP A 416 30.86 -1.36 1.58
C ASP A 416 31.77 -0.33 2.25
N LEU A 417 31.84 0.87 1.69
CA LEU A 417 32.60 1.98 2.26
C LEU A 417 32.06 2.40 3.62
N ILE A 418 30.74 2.52 3.79
CA ILE A 418 30.11 2.83 5.09
C ILE A 418 30.47 1.77 6.15
N TYR A 419 30.48 0.49 5.78
CA TYR A 419 30.89 -0.59 6.68
C TYR A 419 32.40 -0.56 6.99
N GLN A 420 33.26 -0.30 6.00
CA GLN A 420 34.70 -0.13 6.19
C GLN A 420 35.01 1.03 7.13
N LEU A 421 34.23 2.10 7.03
CA LEU A 421 34.28 3.25 7.93
C LEU A 421 33.56 2.99 9.27
N GLN A 422 33.02 1.80 9.55
CA GLN A 422 32.34 1.49 10.81
C GLN A 422 31.24 2.52 11.16
N LEU A 423 30.45 2.91 10.16
CA LEU A 423 29.41 3.92 10.31
C LEU A 423 28.00 3.34 10.35
N ASP A 424 27.81 2.03 10.17
CA ASP A 424 26.51 1.36 10.04
C ASP A 424 25.54 1.65 11.20
N ASN A 425 26.06 1.96 12.39
CA ASN A 425 25.29 2.34 13.58
C ASN A 425 25.51 3.80 14.02
N ILE A 426 26.14 4.64 13.19
CA ILE A 426 26.51 6.02 13.60
C ILE A 426 25.30 6.90 13.90
N TRP A 427 24.15 6.59 13.31
CA TRP A 427 22.89 7.28 13.57
C TRP A 427 22.35 7.07 15.00
N LEU A 428 22.89 6.10 15.75
CA LEU A 428 22.62 5.86 17.17
C LEU A 428 23.61 6.58 18.10
N ILE A 429 24.56 7.36 17.57
CA ILE A 429 25.59 8.00 18.38
C ILE A 429 25.00 8.95 19.42
N THR A 430 25.50 8.86 20.63
CA THR A 430 25.22 9.81 21.71
C THR A 430 26.41 10.73 21.94
N PRO A 431 26.19 12.00 22.32
CA PRO A 431 27.29 12.88 22.66
C PRO A 431 28.06 12.34 23.87
N ALA A 432 29.38 12.26 23.76
CA ALA A 432 30.26 11.79 24.84
C ALA A 432 30.15 12.66 26.11
N ILE A 433 29.79 13.93 25.92
CA ILE A 433 29.59 14.93 26.97
C ILE A 433 28.18 15.52 26.77
N ASN A 434 27.30 15.33 27.76
CA ASN A 434 25.93 15.81 27.67
C ASN A 434 25.83 17.33 27.91
N GLY A 435 24.67 17.92 27.62
CA GLY A 435 24.48 19.36 27.73
C GLY A 435 24.73 19.95 29.12
N SER A 436 24.48 19.19 30.20
CA SER A 436 24.76 19.62 31.57
C SER A 436 26.27 19.68 31.82
N GLN A 437 26.98 18.65 31.38
CA GLN A 437 28.45 18.60 31.49
C GLN A 437 29.10 19.70 30.63
N ILE A 438 28.56 20.02 29.45
CA ILE A 438 29.00 21.16 28.63
C ILE A 438 28.83 22.48 29.39
N THR A 439 27.67 22.74 29.99
CA THR A 439 27.46 23.98 30.77
C THR A 439 28.41 24.09 31.96
N GLN A 440 28.74 22.96 32.61
CA GLN A 440 29.72 22.91 33.67
C GLN A 440 31.14 23.18 33.17
N LEU A 441 31.52 22.61 32.02
CA LEU A 441 32.82 22.79 31.39
C LEU A 441 33.10 24.26 31.04
N TYR A 442 32.10 24.97 30.51
CA TYR A 442 32.21 26.38 30.15
C TYR A 442 31.83 27.35 31.26
N GLN A 443 31.42 26.85 32.43
CA GLN A 443 30.96 27.65 33.58
C GLN A 443 29.92 28.70 33.19
N THR A 444 28.99 28.34 32.29
CA THR A 444 27.95 29.26 31.81
C THR A 444 26.58 28.59 31.78
N LYS A 445 25.52 29.40 31.77
CA LYS A 445 24.14 28.91 31.81
C LYS A 445 23.75 28.25 30.48
N LYS A 446 22.76 27.35 30.56
CA LYS A 446 22.18 26.68 29.40
C LYS A 446 21.58 27.72 28.44
N GLY A 447 21.88 27.57 27.16
CA GLY A 447 21.36 28.42 26.07
C GLY A 447 21.34 27.67 24.74
N LYS A 448 20.94 28.35 23.65
CA LYS A 448 20.88 27.76 22.30
C LYS A 448 22.24 27.20 21.85
N TRP A 449 23.33 27.84 22.27
CA TRP A 449 24.71 27.45 21.99
C TRP A 449 25.07 26.02 22.42
N VAL A 450 24.42 25.49 23.46
CA VAL A 450 24.64 24.12 23.93
C VAL A 450 24.24 23.10 22.86
N SER A 451 23.17 23.36 22.11
CA SER A 451 22.76 22.49 20.99
C SER A 451 23.80 22.51 19.88
N THR A 452 24.33 23.70 19.54
CA THR A 452 25.42 23.86 18.57
C THR A 452 26.70 23.13 19.01
N ALA A 453 27.03 23.21 20.30
CA ALA A 453 28.17 22.51 20.89
C ALA A 453 27.99 20.99 20.85
N ILE A 454 26.79 20.47 21.19
CA ILE A 454 26.47 19.05 21.08
C ILE A 454 26.60 18.57 19.63
N ASN A 455 26.05 19.30 18.66
CA ASN A 455 26.15 18.92 17.25
C ASN A 455 27.60 18.92 16.77
N SER A 456 28.38 19.94 17.13
CA SER A 456 29.81 20.01 16.78
C SER A 456 30.61 18.88 17.42
N LEU A 457 30.27 18.51 18.67
CA LEU A 457 30.88 17.40 19.37
C LEU A 457 30.56 16.06 18.70
N ILE A 458 29.32 15.84 18.28
CA ILE A 458 28.92 14.63 17.54
C ILE A 458 29.70 14.54 16.22
N GLU A 459 29.81 15.64 15.46
CA GLU A 459 30.61 15.67 14.23
C GLU A 459 32.10 15.35 14.48
N TYR A 460 32.65 15.87 15.57
CA TYR A 460 34.00 15.51 16.01
C TYR A 460 34.11 14.01 16.32
N GLN A 461 33.16 13.43 17.07
CA GLN A 461 33.15 12.00 17.38
C GLN A 461 33.05 11.13 16.12
N ILE A 462 32.24 11.54 15.14
CA ILE A 462 32.12 10.84 13.84
C ILE A 462 33.45 10.84 13.10
N SER A 463 34.11 12.00 13.07
CA SER A 463 35.38 12.19 12.38
C SER A 463 36.53 11.44 13.06
N ASN A 464 36.42 11.17 14.37
CA ASN A 464 37.48 10.60 15.19
C ASN A 464 36.97 9.33 15.92
N PRO A 465 36.97 8.14 15.29
CA PRO A 465 36.38 6.93 15.88
C PRO A 465 37.05 6.47 17.18
N THR A 466 38.28 6.90 17.43
CA THR A 466 39.05 6.59 18.65
C THR A 466 39.00 7.73 19.68
N TYR A 467 37.97 8.58 19.65
CA TYR A 467 37.83 9.69 20.58
C TYR A 467 37.85 9.20 22.04
N THR A 468 38.35 10.04 22.94
CA THR A 468 38.26 9.82 24.39
C THR A 468 37.47 10.94 25.04
N LEU A 469 37.01 10.73 26.28
CA LEU A 469 36.31 11.79 27.02
C LEU A 469 37.17 13.06 27.15
N GLU A 470 38.48 12.91 27.34
CA GLU A 470 39.41 14.05 27.43
C GLU A 470 39.58 14.73 26.08
N SER A 471 39.75 13.99 24.97
CA SER A 471 39.88 14.60 23.65
C SER A 471 38.61 15.37 23.24
N CYS A 472 37.43 14.89 23.67
CA CYS A 472 36.17 15.60 23.52
C CYS A 472 36.09 16.91 24.32
N LYS A 473 36.62 16.93 25.56
CA LYS A 473 36.68 18.17 26.37
C LYS A 473 37.63 19.18 25.74
N GLU A 474 38.80 18.74 25.30
CA GLU A 474 39.79 19.59 24.62
C GLU A 474 39.21 20.19 23.34
N PHE A 475 38.56 19.39 22.50
CA PHE A 475 37.87 19.85 21.30
C PHE A 475 36.88 20.98 21.60
N LEU A 476 36.03 20.77 22.62
CA LEU A 476 35.06 21.79 23.04
C LEU A 476 35.80 23.07 23.48
N LEU A 477 36.76 22.98 24.39
CA LEU A 477 37.46 24.16 24.91
C LEU A 477 38.21 24.95 23.82
N GLN A 478 38.67 24.29 22.75
CA GLN A 478 39.30 24.93 21.59
C GLN A 478 38.30 25.60 20.64
N HIS A 479 37.01 25.21 20.66
CA HIS A 479 35.97 25.78 19.82
C HIS A 479 35.23 26.93 20.52
N GLN A 480 35.12 28.07 19.82
CA GLN A 480 34.33 29.20 20.28
C GLN A 480 32.86 29.01 19.87
N PHE A 481 31.99 28.90 20.86
CA PHE A 481 30.54 28.93 20.68
C PHE A 481 30.00 30.28 21.13
N ASP A 482 29.01 30.82 20.41
CA ASP A 482 28.34 32.07 20.77
C ASP A 482 27.44 31.85 21.99
N LYS A 483 27.93 32.24 23.18
CA LYS A 483 27.31 31.89 24.48
C LYS A 483 26.21 32.85 24.92
N TYR A 484 25.96 33.94 24.20
CA TYR A 484 25.12 35.06 24.63
C TYR A 484 23.84 35.25 23.80
#